data_AF-A0A968R840-F1
#
_entry.id   AF-A0A968R840-F1
#
_cell.length_a   1.000
_cell.length_b   1.000
_cell.length_c   1.000
_cell.angle_alpha   90.00
_cell.angle_beta   90.00
_cell.angle_gamma   90.00
#
_symmetry.space_group_name_H-M   'P 1'
#
loop_
_entity.id
_entity.type
_entity.pdbx_description
1 polymer ?
#
loop_
_entity_poly.entity_id
_entity_poly.type
_entity_poly.pdbx_seq_one_letter_code
_entity_poly.pdbx_strand_id
1 'polypeptide(L)'
;MGCVCYDLTVELFLPVDYLCEPVDLWNIQDDFDNSVRLGCQHRLVVRSYDRAVKPGLKNEFSRSWHSAKEFLENQPDARLLQNKIQHLERIECDRLMLLQEELKQKIGLKIICALPESEREMIKFLQAMLMSGIPIAFWTRCRELPPCEVDAGIQQFLTAQLLLNPCELLEKIRKERAFASYCGTPENHWGSHLSVLWDNWERMPTLEPLKSS
;
A
#
# COMPACT_ATOMS: atom_id res chain seq x y z
N MET A 1 -35.57 -0.57 -12.33
CA MET A 1 -35.08 -0.58 -10.94
C MET A 1 -33.58 -0.38 -11.01
N GLY A 2 -33.07 0.77 -10.58
CA GLY A 2 -31.63 1.00 -10.53
C GLY A 2 -31.03 0.17 -9.41
N CYS A 3 -30.19 -0.80 -9.74
CA CYS A 3 -29.36 -1.47 -8.75
C CYS A 3 -28.46 -0.40 -8.13
N VAL A 4 -28.69 -0.09 -6.85
CA VAL A 4 -27.81 0.80 -6.09
C VAL A 4 -26.52 0.02 -5.88
N CYS A 5 -25.55 0.20 -6.77
CA CYS A 5 -24.21 -0.32 -6.57
C CYS A 5 -23.58 0.54 -5.48
N TYR A 6 -23.54 0.03 -4.25
CA TYR A 6 -22.91 0.75 -3.14
C TYR A 6 -21.40 0.79 -3.37
N ASP A 7 -20.88 1.99 -3.63
CA ASP A 7 -19.46 2.24 -3.88
C ASP A 7 -18.66 2.30 -2.54
N LEU A 8 -18.64 1.19 -1.81
CA LEU A 8 -18.00 1.10 -0.49
C LEU A 8 -16.47 1.00 -0.61
N THR A 9 -15.78 1.88 0.12
CA THR A 9 -14.33 1.76 0.39
C THR A 9 -14.12 1.43 1.85
N VAL A 10 -13.46 0.30 2.12
CA VAL A 10 -13.04 -0.12 3.45
C VAL A 10 -11.65 0.43 3.73
N GLU A 11 -11.50 1.14 4.85
CA GLU A 11 -10.22 1.69 5.30
C GLU A 11 -9.80 1.05 6.60
N LEU A 12 -8.63 0.41 6.61
CA LEU A 12 -8.07 -0.24 7.79
C LEU A 12 -6.83 0.52 8.27
N PHE A 13 -6.87 1.00 9.51
CA PHE A 13 -5.71 1.59 10.17
C PHE A 13 -5.01 0.50 10.97
N LEU A 14 -3.86 0.05 10.48
CA LEU A 14 -3.10 -1.05 11.09
C LEU A 14 -1.81 -0.54 11.72
N PRO A 15 -1.44 -1.00 12.93
CA PRO A 15 -0.11 -0.74 13.45
C PRO A 15 0.94 -1.49 12.62
N VAL A 16 2.19 -1.07 12.73
CA VAL A 16 3.30 -1.54 11.90
C VAL A 16 3.44 -3.06 11.90
N ASP A 17 3.15 -3.72 13.02
CA ASP A 17 3.25 -5.16 13.18
C ASP A 17 2.24 -5.92 12.30
N TYR A 18 1.11 -5.29 11.94
CA TYR A 18 0.06 -5.89 11.12
C TYR A 18 0.01 -5.33 9.68
N LEU A 19 0.94 -4.46 9.26
CA LEU A 19 0.90 -3.89 7.89
C LEU A 19 1.04 -4.95 6.78
N CYS A 20 1.69 -6.08 7.08
CA CYS A 20 1.85 -7.19 6.13
C CYS A 20 0.73 -8.23 6.20
N GLU A 21 -0.24 -8.08 7.10
CA GLU A 21 -1.36 -9.01 7.20
C GLU A 21 -2.18 -9.02 5.89
N PRO A 22 -2.60 -10.20 5.41
CA PRO A 22 -3.35 -10.34 4.17
C PRO A 22 -4.84 -10.00 4.39
N VAL A 23 -5.11 -8.77 4.84
CA VAL A 23 -6.46 -8.30 5.16
C VAL A 23 -7.40 -8.32 3.96
N ASP A 24 -6.86 -8.21 2.75
CA ASP A 24 -7.63 -8.37 1.51
C ASP A 24 -8.15 -9.79 1.28
N LEU A 25 -7.56 -10.79 1.94
CA LEU A 25 -7.97 -12.20 1.86
C LEU A 25 -8.97 -12.59 2.97
N TRP A 26 -9.35 -11.67 3.86
CA TRP A 26 -10.37 -11.95 4.87
C TRP A 26 -11.69 -12.34 4.21
N ASN A 27 -12.28 -13.44 4.69
CA ASN A 27 -13.58 -13.90 4.21
C ASN A 27 -14.69 -13.08 4.86
N ILE A 28 -15.60 -12.59 4.03
CA ILE A 28 -16.85 -11.94 4.42
C ILE A 28 -18.02 -12.68 3.75
N GLN A 29 -19.24 -12.46 4.24
CA GLN A 29 -20.45 -12.94 3.61
C GLN A 29 -20.99 -11.87 2.66
N ASP A 30 -21.40 -12.28 1.45
CA ASP A 30 -22.19 -11.42 0.56
C ASP A 30 -23.69 -11.46 0.93
N ASP A 31 -24.53 -10.75 0.17
CA ASP A 31 -25.98 -10.67 0.40
C ASP A 31 -26.70 -12.03 0.27
N PHE A 32 -26.03 -13.06 -0.24
CA PHE A 32 -26.52 -14.41 -0.42
C PHE A 32 -25.78 -15.44 0.47
N ASP A 33 -25.11 -14.96 1.53
CA ASP A 33 -24.33 -15.77 2.47
C ASP A 33 -23.14 -16.54 1.84
N ASN A 34 -22.71 -16.18 0.63
CA ASN A 34 -21.51 -16.78 0.04
C ASN A 34 -20.24 -16.20 0.68
N SER A 35 -19.25 -17.05 0.92
CA SER A 35 -17.93 -16.62 1.38
C SER A 35 -17.16 -15.97 0.23
N VAL A 36 -16.88 -14.67 0.34
CA VAL A 36 -16.09 -13.90 -0.62
C VAL A 36 -14.91 -13.21 0.06
N ARG A 37 -13.84 -12.94 -0.71
CA ARG A 37 -12.67 -12.20 -0.20
C ARG A 37 -12.95 -10.71 -0.15
N LEU A 38 -12.64 -10.07 0.99
CA LEU A 38 -12.85 -8.65 1.24
C LEU A 38 -12.30 -7.75 0.12
N GLY A 39 -11.04 -7.99 -0.30
CA GLY A 39 -10.36 -7.19 -1.31
C GLY A 39 -10.81 -7.45 -2.75
N CYS A 40 -11.59 -8.50 -3.00
CA CYS A 40 -12.24 -8.76 -4.29
C CYS A 40 -13.60 -8.04 -4.37
N GLN A 41 -14.32 -8.00 -3.25
CA GLN A 41 -15.65 -7.42 -3.16
C GLN A 41 -15.63 -5.89 -3.01
N HIS A 42 -14.71 -5.35 -2.22
CA HIS A 42 -14.67 -3.93 -1.88
C HIS A 42 -13.32 -3.29 -2.21
N ARG A 43 -13.34 -1.99 -2.50
CA ARG A 43 -12.12 -1.17 -2.52
C ARG A 43 -11.55 -1.19 -1.10
N LEU A 44 -10.30 -1.60 -0.96
CA LEU A 44 -9.65 -1.76 0.34
C LEU A 44 -8.36 -0.96 0.38
N VAL A 45 -8.23 -0.12 1.39
CA VAL A 45 -7.01 0.64 1.66
C VAL A 45 -6.47 0.34 3.07
N VAL A 46 -5.18 0.05 3.13
CA VAL A 46 -4.44 -0.02 4.39
C VAL A 46 -3.76 1.31 4.65
N ARG A 47 -3.92 1.79 5.88
CA ARG A 47 -3.35 3.03 6.41
C ARG A 47 -2.52 2.73 7.65
N SER A 48 -1.51 3.55 7.91
CA SER A 48 -0.70 3.43 9.12
C SER A 48 -1.45 3.98 10.33
N TYR A 49 -1.78 3.10 11.28
CA TYR A 49 -2.27 3.51 12.60
C TYR A 49 -1.22 4.33 13.36
N ASP A 50 0.05 3.92 13.29
CA ASP A 50 1.15 4.59 13.99
C ASP A 50 1.28 6.07 13.61
N ARG A 51 1.05 6.43 12.35
CA ARG A 51 1.05 7.83 11.88
C ARG A 51 -0.13 8.64 12.42
N ALA A 52 -1.26 8.01 12.74
CA ALA A 52 -2.39 8.70 13.34
C ALA A 52 -2.14 9.07 14.82
N VAL A 53 -1.40 8.21 15.55
CA VAL A 53 -1.23 8.35 17.01
C VAL A 53 0.14 8.84 17.47
N LYS A 54 1.21 8.71 16.67
CA LYS A 54 2.57 9.15 17.04
C LYS A 54 2.88 10.51 16.41
N PRO A 55 3.00 11.60 17.20
CA PRO A 55 3.19 12.95 16.66
C PRO A 55 4.40 13.12 15.74
N GLY A 56 5.52 12.46 16.05
CA GLY A 56 6.73 12.50 15.21
C GLY A 56 6.50 11.94 13.81
N LEU A 57 5.85 10.77 13.72
CA LEU A 57 5.49 10.16 12.44
C LEU A 57 4.44 10.97 11.69
N LYS A 58 3.46 11.52 12.41
CA LYS A 58 2.40 12.36 11.86
C LYS A 58 2.96 13.61 11.19
N ASN A 59 3.92 14.28 11.84
CA ASN A 59 4.55 15.49 11.30
C ASN A 59 5.37 15.21 10.04
N GLU A 60 6.18 14.14 10.03
CA GLU A 60 6.94 13.76 8.85
C GLU A 60 6.02 13.37 7.69
N PHE A 61 5.01 12.56 7.98
CA PHE A 61 3.99 12.18 7.00
C PHE A 61 3.27 13.40 6.42
N SER A 62 2.88 14.38 7.25
CA SER A 62 2.27 15.62 6.76
C SER A 62 3.16 16.30 5.73
N ARG A 63 4.45 16.50 6.01
CA ARG A 63 5.37 17.16 5.06
C ARG A 63 5.48 16.39 3.74
N SER A 64 5.77 15.10 3.82
CA SER A 64 5.93 14.24 2.65
C SER A 64 4.65 14.14 1.83
N TRP A 65 3.49 14.09 2.48
CA TRP A 65 2.20 14.04 1.79
C TRP A 65 1.89 15.33 1.02
N HIS A 66 2.09 16.51 1.63
CA HIS A 66 1.86 17.78 0.92
C HIS A 66 2.81 17.94 -0.26
N SER A 67 4.09 17.56 -0.09
CA SER A 67 5.06 17.58 -1.19
C SER A 67 4.68 16.60 -2.31
N ALA A 68 4.21 15.40 -1.96
CA ALA A 68 3.75 14.43 -2.94
C ALA A 68 2.51 14.91 -3.70
N LYS A 69 1.54 15.50 -3.00
CA LYS A 69 0.32 16.06 -3.60
C LYS A 69 0.66 17.18 -4.59
N GLU A 70 1.45 18.16 -4.17
CA GLU A 70 1.90 19.26 -5.04
C GLU A 70 2.66 18.72 -6.27
N PHE A 71 3.58 17.77 -6.07
CA PHE A 71 4.31 17.17 -7.19
C PHE A 71 3.37 16.49 -8.19
N LEU A 72 2.39 15.73 -7.72
CA LEU A 72 1.43 15.03 -8.58
C LEU A 72 0.46 15.98 -9.28
N GLU A 73 -0.03 17.02 -8.59
CA GLU A 73 -0.92 18.05 -9.14
C GLU A 73 -0.29 18.84 -10.29
N ASN A 74 1.04 18.95 -10.31
CA ASN A 74 1.81 19.50 -11.44
C ASN A 74 1.86 18.57 -12.67
N GLN A 75 1.18 17.41 -12.64
CA GLN A 75 1.08 16.44 -13.73
C GLN A 75 2.44 16.08 -14.34
N PRO A 76 3.35 15.51 -13.53
CA PRO A 76 4.68 15.16 -13.98
C PRO A 76 4.61 14.12 -15.09
N ASP A 77 5.52 14.19 -16.05
CA ASP A 77 5.68 13.13 -17.03
C ASP A 77 6.08 11.80 -16.35
N ALA A 78 5.97 10.70 -17.11
CA ALA A 78 6.26 9.37 -16.61
C ALA A 78 7.70 9.22 -16.07
N ARG A 79 8.68 9.91 -16.66
CA ARG A 79 10.09 9.83 -16.26
C ARG A 79 10.32 10.53 -14.93
N LEU A 80 9.76 11.72 -14.74
CA LEU A 80 9.84 12.46 -13.48
C LEU A 80 9.13 11.70 -12.36
N LEU A 81 7.96 11.11 -12.65
CA LEU A 81 7.25 10.28 -11.70
C LEU A 81 8.06 9.05 -11.29
N GLN A 82 8.63 8.32 -12.25
CA GLN A 82 9.50 7.17 -11.96
C GLN A 82 10.68 7.53 -11.06
N ASN A 83 11.32 8.69 -11.29
CA ASN A 83 12.41 9.16 -10.44
C ASN A 83 11.97 9.48 -9.00
N LYS A 84 10.68 9.78 -8.79
CA LYS A 84 10.08 10.07 -7.48
C LYS A 84 9.54 8.83 -6.75
N ILE A 85 9.47 7.69 -7.41
CA ILE A 85 9.19 6.40 -6.77
C ILE A 85 10.51 5.68 -6.47
N GLN A 86 10.72 5.29 -5.22
CA GLN A 86 11.87 4.44 -4.90
C GLN A 86 11.59 3.03 -5.38
N HIS A 87 12.59 2.41 -6.02
CA HIS A 87 12.51 1.03 -6.47
C HIS A 87 13.45 0.16 -5.65
N LEU A 88 12.94 -0.92 -5.03
CA LEU A 88 13.74 -1.87 -4.27
C LEU A 88 13.71 -3.27 -4.88
N GLU A 89 14.86 -3.66 -5.43
CA GLU A 89 15.16 -5.01 -5.92
C GLU A 89 15.83 -5.89 -4.86
N ARG A 90 16.28 -5.26 -3.76
CA ARG A 90 16.82 -5.92 -2.58
C ARG A 90 16.60 -5.04 -1.35
N ILE A 91 16.43 -5.67 -0.19
CA ILE A 91 16.38 -4.99 1.11
C ILE A 91 17.67 -5.29 1.88
N GLU A 92 18.42 -4.23 2.17
CA GLU A 92 19.66 -4.27 2.96
C GLU A 92 19.36 -3.84 4.40
N CYS A 93 19.09 -4.81 5.29
CA CYS A 93 18.64 -4.55 6.67
C CYS A 93 19.68 -3.81 7.54
N ASP A 94 20.95 -3.80 7.13
CA ASP A 94 22.03 -3.04 7.74
C ASP A 94 22.07 -1.56 7.30
N ARG A 95 21.33 -1.20 6.24
CA ARG A 95 21.30 0.16 5.66
C ARG A 95 19.95 0.86 5.76
N LEU A 96 19.08 0.42 6.68
CA LEU A 96 17.73 0.98 6.81
C LEU A 96 17.71 2.49 7.13
N MET A 97 18.71 3.01 7.85
CA MET A 97 18.82 4.45 8.10
C MET A 97 19.10 5.24 6.81
N LEU A 98 19.94 4.71 5.92
CA LEU A 98 20.20 5.33 4.62
C LEU A 98 18.94 5.30 3.76
N LEU A 99 18.28 4.13 3.69
CA LEU A 99 17.02 3.98 2.98
C LEU A 99 15.96 4.98 3.47
N GLN A 100 15.84 5.16 4.79
CA GLN A 100 14.90 6.12 5.36
C GLN A 100 15.17 7.55 4.86
N GLU A 101 16.44 7.99 4.83
CA GLU A 101 16.79 9.33 4.33
C GLU A 101 16.55 9.47 2.81
N GLU A 102 16.84 8.44 2.02
CA GLU A 102 16.55 8.42 0.59
C GLU A 102 15.05 8.54 0.32
N LEU A 103 14.23 7.82 1.10
CA LEU A 103 12.78 7.81 0.98
C LEU A 103 12.14 9.17 1.31
N LYS A 104 12.75 10.01 2.16
CA LYS A 104 12.24 11.37 2.43
C LYS A 104 12.15 12.26 1.19
N GLN A 105 12.90 11.95 0.13
CA GLN A 105 12.90 12.69 -1.14
C GLN A 105 11.96 12.08 -2.20
N LYS A 106 11.23 11.03 -1.83
CA LYS A 106 10.38 10.21 -2.69
C LYS A 106 8.91 10.38 -2.29
N ILE A 107 8.02 10.10 -3.22
CA ILE A 107 6.57 10.15 -2.97
C ILE A 107 5.98 8.76 -2.74
N GLY A 108 6.76 7.71 -3.01
CA GLY A 108 6.33 6.35 -2.77
C GLY A 108 7.44 5.34 -2.97
N LEU A 109 7.12 4.10 -2.65
CA LEU A 109 8.02 2.97 -2.67
C LEU A 109 7.39 1.79 -3.43
N LYS A 110 8.13 1.23 -4.38
CA LYS A 110 7.80 -0.02 -5.08
C LYS A 110 8.83 -1.08 -4.69
N ILE A 111 8.38 -2.16 -4.07
CA ILE A 111 9.20 -3.28 -3.64
C ILE A 111 8.88 -4.47 -4.54
N ILE A 112 9.87 -4.93 -5.31
CA ILE A 112 9.72 -6.06 -6.25
C ILE A 112 10.47 -7.32 -5.78
N CYS A 113 11.13 -7.23 -4.63
CA CYS A 113 11.81 -8.33 -3.98
C CYS A 113 11.04 -8.87 -2.78
N ALA A 114 11.44 -10.04 -2.31
CA ALA A 114 10.89 -10.62 -1.08
C ALA A 114 11.17 -9.73 0.13
N LEU A 115 10.15 -9.56 0.99
CA LEU A 115 10.33 -8.95 2.30
C LEU A 115 11.23 -9.81 3.21
N PRO A 116 11.94 -9.21 4.18
CA PRO A 116 12.83 -9.93 5.11
C PRO A 116 12.13 -11.12 5.79
N GLU A 117 12.87 -12.20 6.02
CA GLU A 117 12.33 -13.43 6.65
C GLU A 117 12.11 -13.28 8.14
N SER A 118 13.05 -12.61 8.80
CA SER A 118 12.95 -12.31 10.21
C SER A 118 11.87 -11.26 10.42
N GLU A 119 10.86 -11.60 11.21
CA GLU A 119 9.80 -10.68 11.64
C GLU A 119 10.40 -9.38 12.21
N ARG A 120 11.46 -9.50 13.01
CA ARG A 120 12.19 -8.35 13.57
C ARG A 120 12.78 -7.45 12.48
N GLU A 121 13.35 -8.02 11.44
CA GLU A 121 13.94 -7.25 10.33
C GLU A 121 12.87 -6.64 9.45
N MET A 122 11.79 -7.37 9.18
CA MET A 122 10.61 -6.88 8.47
C MET A 122 9.99 -5.69 9.21
N ILE A 123 9.78 -5.78 10.52
CA ILE A 123 9.23 -4.67 11.32
C ILE A 123 10.17 -3.47 11.28
N LYS A 124 11.49 -3.64 11.42
CA LYS A 124 12.45 -2.53 11.30
C LYS A 124 12.40 -1.87 9.92
N PHE A 125 12.26 -2.67 8.87
CA PHE A 125 12.12 -2.17 7.50
C PHE A 125 10.84 -1.34 7.34
N LEU A 126 9.70 -1.86 7.81
CA LEU A 126 8.42 -1.15 7.78
C LEU A 126 8.48 0.13 8.63
N GLN A 127 9.16 0.11 9.78
CA GLN A 127 9.39 1.29 10.61
C GLN A 127 10.21 2.35 9.87
N ALA A 128 11.31 1.97 9.21
CA ALA A 128 12.11 2.90 8.39
C ALA A 128 11.29 3.52 7.25
N MET A 129 10.46 2.70 6.60
CA MET A 129 9.50 3.16 5.60
C MET A 129 8.51 4.17 6.19
N LEU A 130 7.89 3.87 7.33
CA LEU A 130 6.94 4.78 7.98
C LEU A 130 7.59 6.08 8.45
N MET A 131 8.79 6.00 9.03
CA MET A 131 9.60 7.12 9.53
C MET A 131 10.07 8.07 8.43
N SER A 132 10.16 7.61 7.18
CA SER A 132 10.47 8.49 6.03
C SER A 132 9.30 9.40 5.63
N GLY A 133 8.09 9.13 6.13
CA GLY A 133 6.89 9.88 5.80
C GLY A 133 6.28 9.57 4.44
N ILE A 134 6.84 8.67 3.62
CA ILE A 134 6.28 8.39 2.29
C ILE A 134 4.80 7.97 2.38
N PRO A 135 3.90 8.55 1.57
CA PRO A 135 2.47 8.26 1.66
C PRO A 135 2.06 6.92 1.03
N ILE A 136 2.87 6.41 0.10
CA ILE A 136 2.46 5.31 -0.79
C ILE A 136 3.53 4.22 -0.79
N ALA A 137 3.13 2.96 -0.62
CA ALA A 137 4.02 1.84 -0.83
C ALA A 137 3.27 0.63 -1.43
N PHE A 138 3.95 -0.08 -2.33
CA PHE A 138 3.47 -1.29 -2.99
C PHE A 138 4.48 -2.42 -2.78
N TRP A 139 3.99 -3.61 -2.43
CA TRP A 139 4.80 -4.81 -2.30
C TRP A 139 3.95 -6.06 -2.48
N THR A 140 4.60 -7.21 -2.64
CA THR A 140 3.94 -8.51 -2.60
C THR A 140 4.26 -9.24 -1.30
N ARG A 141 3.30 -10.01 -0.81
CA ARG A 141 3.50 -10.91 0.33
C ARG A 141 4.14 -12.25 -0.08
N CYS A 142 4.04 -12.62 -1.36
CA CYS A 142 4.63 -13.85 -1.88
C CYS A 142 6.09 -13.62 -2.30
N ARG A 143 6.96 -14.53 -1.87
CA ARG A 143 8.41 -14.53 -2.14
C ARG A 143 8.80 -15.24 -3.43
N GLU A 144 7.92 -16.09 -3.94
CA GLU A 144 8.20 -17.00 -5.06
C GLU A 144 7.83 -16.37 -6.41
N LEU A 145 7.23 -15.18 -6.40
CA LEU A 145 6.84 -14.47 -7.62
C LEU A 145 8.08 -13.95 -8.38
N PRO A 146 8.10 -14.06 -9.72
CA PRO A 146 9.15 -13.46 -10.53
C PRO A 146 9.18 -11.92 -10.36
N PRO A 147 10.34 -11.29 -10.04
CA PRO A 147 10.41 -9.84 -9.85
C PRO A 147 9.93 -9.03 -11.05
N CYS A 148 10.13 -9.53 -12.27
CA CYS A 148 9.66 -8.87 -13.50
C CYS A 148 8.12 -8.82 -13.61
N GLU A 149 7.42 -9.85 -13.13
CA GLU A 149 5.95 -9.88 -13.11
C GLU A 149 5.40 -8.92 -12.05
N VAL A 150 6.02 -8.91 -10.87
CA VAL A 150 5.68 -7.97 -9.80
C VAL A 150 5.93 -6.52 -10.24
N ASP A 151 7.06 -6.26 -10.89
CA ASP A 151 7.41 -4.94 -11.40
C ASP A 151 6.38 -4.45 -12.44
N ALA A 152 6.12 -5.24 -13.48
CA ALA A 152 5.14 -4.92 -14.51
C ALA A 152 3.74 -4.74 -13.91
N GLY A 153 3.36 -5.61 -12.98
CA GLY A 153 2.08 -5.57 -12.26
C GLY A 153 1.90 -4.29 -11.45
N ILE A 154 2.89 -3.88 -10.65
CA ILE A 154 2.80 -2.63 -9.87
C ILE A 154 2.88 -1.40 -10.77
N GLN A 155 3.70 -1.44 -11.84
CA GLN A 155 3.92 -0.31 -12.73
C GLN A 155 2.62 0.23 -13.35
N GLN A 156 1.61 -0.63 -13.54
CA GLN A 156 0.31 -0.22 -14.08
C GLN A 156 -0.46 0.77 -13.19
N PHE A 157 -0.10 0.89 -11.92
CA PHE A 157 -0.72 1.80 -10.95
C PHE A 157 0.03 3.13 -10.81
N LEU A 158 1.27 3.20 -11.31
CA LEU A 158 2.17 4.33 -11.10
C LEU A 158 2.03 5.38 -12.21
N THR A 159 0.85 6.00 -12.29
CA THR A 159 0.59 7.16 -13.14
C THR A 159 0.12 8.34 -12.30
N ALA A 160 0.45 9.57 -12.69
CA ALA A 160 0.05 10.76 -11.91
C ALA A 160 -1.48 10.82 -11.73
N GLN A 161 -2.23 10.47 -12.78
CA GLN A 161 -3.69 10.41 -12.76
C GLN A 161 -4.23 9.43 -11.71
N LEU A 162 -3.72 8.18 -11.69
CA LEU A 162 -4.17 7.18 -10.71
C LEU A 162 -3.74 7.57 -9.30
N LEU A 163 -2.53 8.10 -9.14
CA LEU A 163 -2.01 8.47 -7.82
C LEU A 163 -2.71 9.70 -7.23
N LEU A 164 -3.32 10.58 -8.04
CA LEU A 164 -4.20 11.66 -7.57
C LEU A 164 -5.64 11.20 -7.34
N ASN A 165 -6.05 10.08 -7.92
CA ASN A 165 -7.42 9.57 -7.85
C ASN A 165 -7.48 8.25 -7.05
N PRO A 166 -7.48 8.31 -5.71
CA PRO A 166 -7.49 7.10 -4.88
C PRO A 166 -8.70 6.21 -5.15
N CYS A 167 -9.85 6.76 -5.51
CA CYS A 167 -11.03 5.96 -5.84
C CYS A 167 -10.80 5.09 -7.08
N GLU A 168 -10.23 5.65 -8.15
CA GLU A 168 -9.92 4.93 -9.39
C GLU A 168 -8.77 3.94 -9.21
N LEU A 169 -7.72 4.33 -8.47
CA LEU A 169 -6.62 3.45 -8.12
C LEU A 169 -7.11 2.22 -7.33
N LEU A 170 -7.87 2.43 -6.25
CA LEU A 170 -8.36 1.35 -5.41
C LEU A 170 -9.35 0.46 -6.17
N GLU A 171 -10.15 1.02 -7.08
CA GLU A 171 -11.01 0.23 -7.95
C GLU A 171 -10.21 -0.64 -8.94
N LYS A 172 -9.13 -0.09 -9.50
CA LYS A 172 -8.22 -0.86 -10.37
C LYS A 172 -7.55 -2.00 -9.59
N ILE A 173 -7.09 -1.75 -8.37
CA ILE A 173 -6.52 -2.78 -7.47
C ILE A 173 -7.57 -3.85 -7.13
N ARG A 174 -8.81 -3.46 -6.81
CA ARG A 174 -9.90 -4.40 -6.52
C ARG A 174 -10.18 -5.32 -7.71
N LYS A 175 -10.26 -4.76 -8.92
CA LYS A 175 -10.44 -5.52 -10.16
C LYS A 175 -9.29 -6.50 -10.41
N GLU A 176 -8.05 -6.07 -10.17
CA GLU A 176 -6.87 -6.92 -10.28
C GLU A 176 -6.92 -8.11 -9.30
N ARG A 177 -7.25 -7.86 -8.03
CA ARG A 177 -7.43 -8.92 -7.02
C ARG A 177 -8.54 -9.88 -7.40
N ALA A 178 -9.67 -9.38 -7.87
CA ALA A 178 -10.77 -10.20 -8.34
C ALA A 178 -10.35 -11.08 -9.52
N PHE A 179 -9.71 -10.48 -10.54
CA PHE A 179 -9.18 -11.22 -11.68
C PHE A 179 -8.21 -12.34 -11.25
N ALA A 180 -7.27 -12.02 -10.36
CA ALA A 180 -6.32 -12.97 -9.80
C ALA A 180 -7.00 -14.09 -9.01
N SER A 181 -8.11 -13.80 -8.32
CA SER A 181 -8.86 -14.81 -7.56
C SER A 181 -9.65 -15.79 -8.43
N TYR A 182 -9.99 -15.40 -9.67
CA TYR A 182 -10.73 -16.23 -10.62
C TYR A 182 -9.84 -16.89 -11.67
N CYS A 183 -8.54 -16.58 -11.71
CA CYS A 183 -7.61 -17.28 -12.59
C CYS A 183 -7.37 -18.71 -12.07
N GLY A 184 -6.99 -19.64 -12.95
CA GLY A 184 -6.86 -21.06 -12.58
C GLY A 184 -5.76 -21.38 -11.55
N THR A 185 -4.87 -20.41 -11.27
CA THR A 185 -3.76 -20.53 -10.31
C THR A 185 -3.58 -19.25 -9.49
N PRO A 186 -4.54 -18.90 -8.59
CA PRO A 186 -4.51 -17.63 -7.85
C PRO A 186 -3.26 -17.42 -7.01
N GLU A 187 -2.68 -18.49 -6.47
CA GLU A 187 -1.46 -18.51 -5.67
C GLU A 187 -0.21 -18.06 -6.43
N ASN A 188 -0.20 -18.20 -7.76
CA ASN A 188 0.91 -17.79 -8.61
C ASN A 188 0.71 -16.38 -9.19
N HIS A 189 -0.46 -15.78 -8.98
CA HIS A 189 -0.77 -14.49 -9.56
C HIS A 189 -0.37 -13.35 -8.62
N TRP A 190 0.48 -12.43 -9.09
CA TRP A 190 1.00 -11.32 -8.29
C TRP A 190 -0.11 -10.47 -7.64
N GLY A 191 -1.23 -10.26 -8.34
CA GLY A 191 -2.41 -9.53 -7.86
C GLY A 191 -3.04 -10.13 -6.59
N SER A 192 -2.96 -11.45 -6.37
CA SER A 192 -3.45 -12.12 -5.14
C SER A 192 -2.60 -11.79 -3.91
N HIS A 193 -1.38 -11.31 -4.13
CA HIS A 193 -0.39 -11.05 -3.08
C HIS A 193 -0.08 -9.57 -2.90
N LEU A 194 -0.71 -8.71 -3.71
CA LEU A 194 -0.47 -7.27 -3.73
C LEU A 194 -0.96 -6.62 -2.43
N SER A 195 -0.02 -6.05 -1.69
CA SER A 195 -0.25 -5.14 -0.58
C SER A 195 -0.02 -3.69 -1.03
N VAL A 196 -0.87 -2.80 -0.53
CA VAL A 196 -0.79 -1.36 -0.79
C VAL A 196 -0.99 -0.60 0.52
N LEU A 197 0.03 0.16 0.93
CA LEU A 197 -0.10 1.22 1.90
C LEU A 197 -0.44 2.50 1.15
N TRP A 198 -1.56 3.12 1.50
CA TRP A 198 -1.98 4.40 0.91
C TRP A 198 -2.49 5.33 2.00
N ASP A 199 -1.57 6.11 2.57
CA ASP A 199 -1.91 7.10 3.56
C ASP A 199 -2.37 8.42 2.91
N ASN A 200 -3.40 9.03 3.47
CA ASN A 200 -3.94 10.32 3.04
C ASN A 200 -4.08 11.22 4.27
N TRP A 201 -3.35 12.34 4.27
CA TRP A 201 -3.37 13.32 5.36
C TRP A 201 -4.77 13.83 5.68
N GLU A 202 -5.57 14.11 4.65
CA GLU A 202 -6.94 14.64 4.79
C GLU A 202 -7.91 13.61 5.37
N ARG A 203 -7.51 12.34 5.43
CA ARG A 203 -8.30 11.23 5.99
C ARG A 203 -7.71 10.66 7.27
N MET A 204 -6.68 11.30 7.84
CA MET A 204 -6.08 10.85 9.10
C MET A 204 -6.97 11.24 10.29
N PRO A 205 -7.53 10.26 11.03
CA PRO A 205 -8.31 10.54 12.22
C PRO A 205 -7.42 11.07 13.36
N THR A 206 -8.06 11.70 14.34
CA THR A 206 -7.48 11.87 15.67
C THR A 206 -7.83 10.64 16.49
N LEU A 207 -6.84 9.81 16.78
CA LEU A 207 -7.01 8.56 17.53
C LEU A 207 -6.23 8.64 18.85
N GLU A 208 -6.75 8.01 19.89
CA GLU A 208 -6.00 7.74 21.12
C GLU A 208 -5.11 6.51 20.93
N PRO A 209 -3.89 6.46 21.50
CA PRO A 209 -3.03 5.29 21.43
C PRO A 209 -3.72 4.01 21.93
N LEU A 210 -3.48 2.87 21.27
CA LEU A 210 -3.99 1.58 21.75
C LEU A 210 -3.25 1.25 23.04
N LYS A 211 -3.98 0.82 24.07
CA LYS A 211 -3.36 0.35 25.31
C LYS A 211 -2.59 -0.93 24.98
N SER A 212 -1.27 -0.92 25.21
CA SER A 212 -0.47 -2.14 25.15
C SER A 212 -0.95 -3.10 26.25
N SER A 213 -1.47 -4.25 25.83
CA SER A 213 -1.78 -5.40 26.69
C SER A 213 -0.53 -6.04 27.25
#